data_AF-A0A6L9W2Q8-F1
#
_entry.id   AF-A0A6L9W2Q8-F1
#
_cell.length_a   1.000
_cell.length_b   1.000
_cell.length_c   1.000
_cell.angle_alpha   90.00
_cell.angle_beta   90.00
_cell.angle_gamma   90.00
#
_symmetry.space_group_name_H-M   'P 1'
#
loop_
_entity.id
_entity.type
_entity.pdbx_description
1 polymer ?
#
loop_
_entity_poly.entity_id
_entity_poly.type
_entity_poly.pdbx_seq_one_letter_code
_entity_poly.pdbx_strand_id
1 'polypeptide(L)'
;MGWMGPVVNGQAHEGWVVPLFADGAQGAGTTSTRGVLMARRPDDGPRDGDRVRLAYRDGGTAEGLWSDGTILRGDGIVHSHTSRQAASRWSTRRREWRPDAAVVGWAADRTCGWRGTCWTRVPPELADPAARRLAVTGPWADLDAADEHRVMTEWRRHIAGWQALEEVEQAAARQAAAARALDEAVRAAVAAGASEADIGRATGVTGRSATERWSARG
;
A
#
# COMPACT_ATOMS: atom_id res chain seq x y z
N MET A 1 8.40 10.15 -1.40
CA MET A 1 7.00 10.29 -0.95
C MET A 1 6.24 9.02 -1.30
N GLY A 2 5.09 8.73 -0.67
CA GLY A 2 4.22 7.60 -1.06
C GLY A 2 3.29 7.96 -2.21
N TRP A 3 2.89 6.97 -3.00
CA TRP A 3 1.96 7.08 -4.12
C TRP A 3 0.73 6.22 -3.84
N MET A 4 -0.46 6.78 -4.04
CA MET A 4 -1.72 6.07 -3.84
C MET A 4 -2.27 5.54 -5.16
N GLY A 5 -2.52 4.24 -5.21
CA GLY A 5 -3.22 3.57 -6.30
C GLY A 5 -4.72 3.37 -6.02
N PRO A 6 -5.44 2.68 -6.91
CA PRO A 6 -6.86 2.38 -6.75
C PRO A 6 -7.12 1.54 -5.49
N VAL A 7 -8.38 1.55 -5.02
CA VAL A 7 -8.84 0.66 -3.95
C VAL A 7 -9.72 -0.43 -4.55
N VAL A 8 -9.14 -1.61 -4.78
CA VAL A 8 -9.87 -2.76 -5.33
C VAL A 8 -9.95 -3.84 -4.26
N ASN A 9 -11.14 -4.44 -4.07
CA ASN A 9 -11.40 -5.44 -3.02
C ASN A 9 -11.03 -4.98 -1.59
N GLY A 10 -11.18 -3.67 -1.30
CA GLY A 10 -10.86 -3.10 0.00
C GLY A 10 -9.36 -3.01 0.32
N GLN A 11 -8.49 -3.24 -0.66
CA GLN A 11 -7.04 -3.09 -0.49
C GLN A 11 -6.56 -1.84 -1.24
N ALA A 12 -5.88 -0.94 -0.52
CA ALA A 12 -5.20 0.19 -1.14
C ALA A 12 -3.87 -0.26 -1.76
N HIS A 13 -3.66 0.11 -3.01
CA HIS A 13 -2.45 -0.19 -3.75
C HIS A 13 -1.42 0.93 -3.56
N GLU A 14 -0.99 1.19 -2.33
CA GLU A 14 0.05 2.18 -2.05
C GLU A 14 1.43 1.67 -2.50
N GLY A 15 2.22 2.54 -3.12
CA GLY A 15 3.61 2.28 -3.49
C GLY A 15 4.54 3.42 -3.11
N TRP A 16 5.84 3.14 -3.05
CA TRP A 16 6.86 4.13 -2.68
C TRP A 16 8.23 3.72 -3.22
N VAL A 17 9.16 4.69 -3.22
CA VAL A 17 10.57 4.42 -3.45
C VAL A 17 11.20 3.82 -2.18
N VAL A 18 11.87 2.69 -2.32
CA VAL A 18 12.64 2.03 -1.26
C VAL A 18 14.13 2.18 -1.56
N PRO A 19 14.90 2.88 -0.71
CA PRO A 19 16.36 2.85 -0.75
C PRO A 19 16.89 1.45 -0.43
N LEU A 20 17.90 1.00 -1.17
CA LEU A 20 18.52 -0.31 -1.04
C LEU A 20 19.97 -0.20 -0.57
N PHE A 21 20.39 -1.15 0.26
CA PHE A 21 21.74 -1.24 0.80
C PHE A 21 22.46 -2.48 0.27
N ALA A 22 23.79 -2.47 0.32
CA ALA A 22 24.64 -3.53 -0.23
C ALA A 22 24.40 -4.92 0.41
N ASP A 23 23.98 -4.95 1.67
CA ASP A 23 23.63 -6.16 2.43
C ASP A 23 22.19 -6.65 2.17
N GLY A 24 21.48 -6.02 1.22
CA GLY A 24 20.08 -6.32 0.92
C GLY A 24 19.08 -5.72 1.91
N ALA A 25 19.56 -4.96 2.90
CA ALA A 25 18.69 -4.21 3.78
C ALA A 25 17.99 -3.07 3.03
N GLN A 26 16.89 -2.58 3.58
CA GLN A 26 15.96 -1.68 2.89
C GLN A 26 15.65 -0.46 3.75
N GLY A 27 15.47 0.69 3.13
CA GLY A 27 15.00 1.90 3.78
C GLY A 27 13.47 1.92 3.91
N ALA A 28 12.95 2.50 4.97
CA ALA A 28 11.53 2.73 5.21
C ALA A 28 10.98 3.96 4.44
N GLY A 29 11.71 4.45 3.42
CA GLY A 29 11.34 5.66 2.67
C GLY A 29 11.38 6.97 3.49
N THR A 30 11.92 6.96 4.71
CA THR A 30 12.08 8.14 5.58
C THR A 30 13.54 8.52 5.68
N THR A 31 13.87 9.75 5.27
CA THR A 31 15.19 10.37 5.42
C THR A 31 15.20 11.40 6.55
N SER A 32 16.36 11.61 7.16
CA SER A 32 16.60 12.67 8.14
C SER A 32 18.08 13.04 8.14
N THR A 33 18.49 14.01 8.96
CA THR A 33 19.91 14.32 9.17
C THR A 33 20.74 13.14 9.70
N ARG A 34 20.10 12.08 10.21
CA ARG A 34 20.75 10.84 10.65
C ARG A 34 20.94 9.81 9.52
N GLY A 35 20.42 10.10 8.33
CA GLY A 35 20.43 9.19 7.20
C GLY A 35 19.04 8.64 6.85
N VAL A 36 19.03 7.43 6.30
CA VAL A 36 17.83 6.67 5.95
C VAL A 36 17.44 5.74 7.09
N LEU A 37 16.16 5.78 7.49
CA LEU A 37 15.60 4.83 8.46
C LEU A 37 15.49 3.46 7.82
N MET A 38 16.02 2.43 8.47
CA MET A 38 15.90 1.05 7.99
C MET A 38 14.50 0.49 8.19
N ALA A 39 13.93 -0.07 7.12
CA ALA A 39 12.74 -0.90 7.18
C ALA A 39 13.08 -2.22 7.90
N ARG A 40 12.22 -2.60 8.84
CA ARG A 40 12.24 -3.93 9.45
C ARG A 40 11.07 -4.74 8.93
N ARG A 41 11.31 -6.01 8.63
CA ARG A 41 10.22 -6.93 8.29
C ARG A 41 9.41 -7.24 9.54
N PRO A 42 8.10 -7.48 9.42
CA PRO A 42 7.27 -7.92 10.54
C PRO A 42 7.83 -9.14 11.28
N ASP A 43 8.50 -10.04 10.55
CA ASP A 43 9.06 -11.29 11.07
C ASP A 43 10.49 -11.19 11.59
N ASP A 44 11.15 -10.02 11.48
CA ASP A 44 12.57 -9.84 11.86
C ASP A 44 12.82 -10.06 13.37
N GLY A 45 11.76 -10.20 14.16
CA GLY A 45 11.84 -10.22 15.60
C GLY A 45 12.49 -8.95 16.17
N PRO A 46 12.60 -8.86 17.49
CA PRO A 46 13.38 -7.82 18.15
C PRO A 46 14.87 -8.08 18.03
N ARG A 47 15.57 -6.97 17.89
CA ARG A 47 17.02 -6.87 17.85
C ARG A 47 17.51 -6.28 19.15
N ASP A 48 18.79 -6.46 19.41
CA ASP A 48 19.41 -5.96 20.63
C ASP A 48 19.25 -4.44 20.75
N GLY A 49 18.85 -4.01 21.95
CA GLY A 49 18.51 -2.64 22.29
C GLY A 49 17.07 -2.22 21.95
N ASP A 50 16.23 -3.09 21.38
CA ASP A 50 14.80 -2.81 21.28
C ASP A 50 14.15 -2.84 22.67
N ARG A 51 13.29 -1.88 22.98
CA ARG A 51 12.44 -2.02 24.16
C ARG A 51 11.33 -3.01 23.81
N VAL A 52 11.19 -4.08 24.57
CA VAL A 52 10.20 -5.13 24.35
C VAL A 52 9.36 -5.34 25.59
N ARG A 53 8.09 -5.65 25.40
CA ARG A 53 7.18 -6.17 26.40
C ARG A 53 6.72 -7.56 25.97
N LEU A 54 7.05 -8.58 26.76
CA LEU A 54 6.49 -9.93 26.64
C LEU A 54 5.30 -10.05 27.57
N ALA A 55 4.21 -10.62 27.07
CA ALA A 55 3.09 -11.06 27.88
C ALA A 55 3.13 -12.58 27.98
N TYR A 56 3.12 -13.11 29.18
CA TYR A 56 3.10 -14.54 29.47
C TYR A 56 1.66 -15.05 29.66
N ARG A 57 1.48 -16.36 29.52
CA ARG A 57 0.18 -17.05 29.60
C ARG A 57 -0.42 -17.03 31.00
N ASP A 58 0.41 -16.89 32.03
CA ASP A 58 0.00 -16.69 33.42
C ASP A 58 -0.51 -15.26 33.70
N GLY A 59 -0.55 -14.40 32.69
CA GLY A 59 -0.94 -12.99 32.81
C GLY A 59 0.20 -12.07 33.24
N GLY A 60 1.39 -12.62 33.51
CA GLY A 60 2.58 -11.84 33.81
C GLY A 60 3.04 -11.03 32.61
N THR A 61 3.63 -9.86 32.85
CA THR A 61 4.28 -9.09 31.77
C THR A 61 5.70 -8.69 32.13
N ALA A 62 6.48 -8.51 31.08
CA ALA A 62 7.91 -8.43 31.13
C ALA A 62 8.41 -7.34 30.19
N GLU A 63 8.79 -6.18 30.72
CA GLU A 63 9.27 -5.07 29.89
C GLU A 63 10.73 -4.75 30.15
N GLY A 64 11.50 -4.52 29.08
CA GLY A 64 12.90 -4.12 29.18
C GLY A 64 13.58 -4.06 27.82
N LEU A 65 14.91 -3.96 27.80
CA LEU A 65 15.69 -3.96 26.57
C LEU A 65 15.97 -5.39 26.12
N TRP A 66 15.71 -5.70 24.86
CA TRP A 66 16.09 -6.97 24.27
C TRP A 66 17.61 -7.05 24.13
N SER A 67 18.20 -8.18 24.49
CA SER A 67 19.60 -8.50 24.26
C SER A 67 19.75 -10.01 24.15
N ASP A 68 20.14 -10.50 22.97
CA ASP A 68 20.49 -11.91 22.70
C ASP A 68 19.52 -12.92 23.33
N GLY A 69 18.23 -12.85 22.96
CA GLY A 69 17.23 -13.77 23.50
C GLY A 69 16.76 -13.47 24.92
N THR A 70 17.18 -12.36 25.52
CA THR A 70 16.80 -11.96 26.89
C THR A 70 16.24 -10.53 26.96
N ILE A 71 15.55 -10.23 28.06
CA ILE A 71 15.09 -8.89 28.43
C ILE A 71 15.92 -8.42 29.61
N LEU A 72 16.66 -7.34 29.40
CA LEU A 72 17.37 -6.59 30.42
C LEU A 72 16.42 -5.57 31.07
N ARG A 73 16.26 -5.67 32.40
CA ARG A 73 15.45 -4.75 33.20
C ARG A 73 16.29 -4.12 34.30
N GLY A 74 15.76 -3.06 34.91
CA GLY A 74 16.41 -2.45 36.08
C GLY A 74 16.48 -3.39 37.29
N ASP A 75 15.63 -4.41 37.34
CA ASP A 75 15.49 -5.39 38.44
C ASP A 75 16.03 -6.79 38.10
N GLY A 76 16.62 -7.00 36.91
CA GLY A 76 17.24 -8.27 36.54
C GLY A 76 17.18 -8.62 35.05
N ILE A 77 17.54 -9.87 34.71
CA ILE A 77 17.56 -10.41 33.35
C ILE A 77 16.47 -11.49 33.23
N VAL A 78 15.69 -11.45 32.15
CA VAL A 78 14.64 -12.45 31.89
C VAL A 78 14.83 -13.11 30.53
N HIS A 79 14.98 -14.43 30.50
CA HIS A 79 15.18 -15.19 29.27
C HIS A 79 13.87 -15.40 28.50
N SER A 80 13.92 -15.33 27.16
CA SER A 80 12.78 -15.58 26.28
C SER A 80 12.51 -17.06 25.99
N HIS A 81 13.49 -17.94 26.26
CA HIS A 81 13.46 -19.36 25.88
C HIS A 81 12.57 -20.25 26.77
N THR A 82 11.80 -19.70 27.69
CA THR A 82 10.58 -20.33 28.24
C THR A 82 9.47 -20.32 27.18
N SER A 83 9.79 -20.93 26.04
CA SER A 83 9.27 -20.73 24.68
C SER A 83 7.92 -21.37 24.37
N ARG A 84 7.06 -21.58 25.38
CA ARG A 84 5.63 -21.92 25.17
C ARG A 84 4.65 -20.96 25.86
N GLN A 85 5.14 -19.93 26.54
CA GLN A 85 4.30 -19.13 27.43
C GLN A 85 4.09 -17.68 26.99
N ALA A 86 4.86 -17.12 26.03
CA ALA A 86 4.68 -15.73 25.63
C ALA A 86 3.63 -15.58 24.50
N ALA A 87 2.48 -14.99 24.81
CA ALA A 87 1.32 -14.88 23.90
C ALA A 87 1.28 -13.57 23.10
N SER A 88 2.08 -12.56 23.45
CA SER A 88 2.21 -11.37 22.60
C SER A 88 3.47 -10.58 22.94
N ARG A 89 4.04 -9.95 21.90
CA ARG A 89 5.31 -9.23 21.95
C ARG A 89 5.10 -7.83 21.38
N TRP A 90 5.17 -6.82 22.23
CA TRP A 90 5.11 -5.42 21.81
C TRP A 90 6.52 -4.84 21.89
N SER A 91 7.09 -4.41 20.78
CA SER A 91 8.43 -3.79 20.76
C SER A 91 8.34 -2.31 20.43
N THR A 92 8.81 -1.44 21.30
CA THR A 92 9.13 -0.04 20.96
C THR A 92 10.49 -0.06 20.25
N ARG A 93 10.41 -0.06 18.92
CA ARG A 93 11.52 -0.36 18.00
C ARG A 93 12.65 0.66 18.13
N ARG A 94 13.88 0.20 18.35
CA ARG A 94 15.05 1.06 18.14
C ARG A 94 15.17 1.32 16.65
N ARG A 95 14.97 2.59 16.27
CA ARG A 95 15.12 3.06 14.89
C ARG A 95 16.60 2.94 14.49
N GLU A 96 16.89 2.04 13.56
CA GLU A 96 18.21 1.93 12.95
C GLU A 96 18.29 2.93 11.79
N TRP A 97 19.29 3.78 11.80
CA TRP A 97 19.56 4.75 10.75
C TRP A 97 20.87 4.40 10.08
N ARG A 98 20.92 4.48 8.75
CA ARG A 98 22.16 4.31 7.99
C ARG A 98 22.41 5.54 7.13
N PRO A 99 23.68 5.93 6.93
CA PRO A 99 24.00 7.15 6.18
C PRO A 99 23.51 7.02 4.73
N ASP A 100 23.09 8.14 4.14
CA ASP A 100 22.65 8.21 2.74
C ASP A 100 23.70 7.68 1.77
N ALA A 101 24.99 7.91 2.05
CA ALA A 101 26.10 7.42 1.24
C ALA A 101 26.15 5.88 1.14
N ALA A 102 25.54 5.15 2.08
CA ALA A 102 25.48 3.69 2.04
C ALA A 102 24.35 3.14 1.15
N VAL A 103 23.47 4.01 0.62
CA VAL A 103 22.45 3.61 -0.34
C VAL A 103 23.11 3.30 -1.69
N VAL A 104 22.91 2.06 -2.17
CA VAL A 104 23.47 1.56 -3.44
C VAL A 104 22.46 1.60 -4.58
N GLY A 105 21.20 1.93 -4.30
CA GLY A 105 20.14 1.95 -5.30
C GLY A 105 18.75 2.14 -4.73
N TRP A 106 17.75 2.02 -5.60
CA TRP A 106 16.34 2.18 -5.27
C TRP A 106 15.48 1.18 -6.02
N ALA A 107 14.30 0.85 -5.48
CA ALA A 107 13.27 0.14 -6.20
C ALA A 107 11.88 0.70 -5.83
N ALA A 108 10.89 0.42 -6.68
CA ALA A 108 9.50 0.59 -6.28
C ALA A 108 9.10 -0.57 -5.37
N ASP A 109 8.38 -0.31 -4.28
CA ASP A 109 7.75 -1.33 -3.45
C ASP A 109 6.25 -1.03 -3.29
N ARG A 110 5.48 -2.01 -2.84
CA ARG A 110 4.01 -1.95 -2.76
C ARG A 110 3.53 -2.76 -1.56
N THR A 111 2.41 -2.36 -0.98
CA THR A 111 1.75 -3.07 0.14
C THR A 111 1.41 -4.57 -0.08
N CYS A 112 1.35 -5.09 -1.32
CA CYS A 112 1.16 -6.52 -1.60
C CYS A 112 2.46 -7.33 -1.59
N GLY A 113 3.61 -6.69 -1.37
CA GLY A 113 4.92 -7.33 -1.44
C GLY A 113 5.51 -7.43 -2.84
N TRP A 114 4.86 -6.87 -3.87
CA TRP A 114 5.50 -6.71 -5.18
C TRP A 114 6.62 -5.67 -5.11
N ARG A 115 7.72 -5.97 -5.79
CA ARG A 115 8.86 -5.05 -5.94
C ARG A 115 9.22 -4.87 -7.41
N GLY A 116 9.49 -3.62 -7.76
CA GLY A 116 10.04 -3.24 -9.05
C GLY A 116 11.48 -3.70 -9.23
N THR A 117 12.04 -3.45 -10.41
CA THR A 117 13.44 -3.81 -10.67
C THR A 117 14.35 -2.82 -9.92
N CYS A 118 15.58 -3.24 -9.57
CA CYS A 118 16.53 -2.36 -8.90
C CYS A 118 17.06 -1.28 -9.87
N TRP A 119 17.14 -0.04 -9.39
CA TRP A 119 17.90 1.07 -9.96
C TRP A 119 19.21 1.21 -9.20
N THR A 120 20.34 1.28 -9.90
CA THR A 120 21.67 1.35 -9.28
C THR A 120 22.09 2.80 -9.09
N ARG A 121 22.60 3.13 -7.90
CA ARG A 121 23.25 4.42 -7.65
C ARG A 121 24.64 4.43 -8.25
N VAL A 122 24.95 5.45 -9.03
CA VAL A 122 26.25 5.66 -9.65
C VAL A 122 26.70 7.12 -9.50
N PRO A 123 28.00 7.41 -9.69
CA PRO A 123 28.48 8.77 -9.89
C PRO A 123 27.80 9.47 -11.10
N PRO A 124 27.66 10.82 -11.09
CA PRO A 124 27.00 11.57 -12.16
C PRO A 124 27.50 11.26 -13.59
N GLU A 125 28.78 11.05 -13.75
CA GLU A 125 29.43 10.75 -15.03
C GLU A 125 29.07 9.37 -15.61
N LEU A 126 28.52 8.47 -14.80
CA LEU A 126 28.07 7.14 -15.20
C LEU A 126 26.54 7.02 -15.23
N ALA A 127 25.81 8.11 -14.99
CA ALA A 127 24.36 8.11 -14.98
C ALA A 127 23.82 7.74 -16.36
N ASP A 128 22.98 6.71 -16.39
CA ASP A 128 22.30 6.24 -17.58
C ASP A 128 20.93 5.69 -17.16
N PRO A 129 19.89 6.54 -17.20
CA PRO A 129 18.55 6.11 -16.84
C PRO A 129 18.00 4.98 -17.73
N ALA A 130 18.49 4.82 -18.96
CA ALA A 130 18.07 3.70 -19.82
C ALA A 130 18.66 2.37 -19.34
N ALA A 131 19.88 2.38 -18.80
CA ALA A 131 20.51 1.24 -18.14
C ALA A 131 20.18 1.11 -16.64
N ARG A 132 19.19 1.87 -16.15
CA ARG A 132 18.75 1.91 -14.74
C ARG A 132 19.84 2.37 -13.76
N ARG A 133 20.69 3.29 -14.19
CA ARG A 133 21.77 3.88 -13.38
C ARG A 133 21.44 5.34 -13.11
N LEU A 134 21.23 5.68 -11.85
CA LEU A 134 20.85 7.02 -11.42
C LEU A 134 21.95 7.62 -10.55
N ALA A 135 22.15 8.92 -10.67
CA ALA A 135 23.06 9.66 -9.82
C ALA A 135 22.27 10.61 -8.92
N VAL A 136 22.79 10.82 -7.71
CA VAL A 136 22.24 11.83 -6.78
C VAL A 136 23.34 12.86 -6.55
N THR A 137 23.03 14.11 -6.84
CA THR A 137 23.98 15.22 -6.75
C THR A 137 24.00 15.88 -5.37
N GLY A 138 23.02 15.57 -4.52
CA GLY A 138 22.90 16.07 -3.15
C GLY A 138 23.54 15.14 -2.10
N PRO A 139 23.69 15.64 -0.86
CA PRO A 139 24.19 14.84 0.27
C PRO A 139 23.22 13.75 0.73
N TRP A 140 21.96 13.84 0.28
CA TRP A 140 20.88 12.91 0.61
C TRP A 140 20.71 11.86 -0.50
N ALA A 141 20.15 10.71 -0.15
CA ALA A 141 19.82 9.63 -1.08
C ALA A 141 18.44 9.80 -1.74
N ASP A 142 17.83 10.98 -1.61
CA ASP A 142 16.55 11.30 -2.21
C ASP A 142 16.71 11.49 -3.72
N LEU A 143 15.89 10.78 -4.49
CA LEU A 143 15.82 10.97 -5.94
C LEU A 143 15.23 12.35 -6.24
N ASP A 144 15.66 12.95 -7.34
CA ASP A 144 14.95 14.10 -7.88
C ASP A 144 13.57 13.68 -8.43
N ALA A 145 12.74 14.66 -8.77
CA ALA A 145 11.38 14.40 -9.24
C ALA A 145 11.34 13.60 -10.55
N ALA A 146 12.33 13.75 -11.44
CA ALA A 146 12.36 13.04 -12.71
C ALA A 146 12.69 11.56 -12.49
N ASP A 147 13.65 11.27 -11.62
CA ASP A 147 14.06 9.92 -11.28
C ASP A 147 13.05 9.20 -10.38
N GLU A 148 12.43 9.91 -9.43
CA GLU A 148 11.28 9.39 -8.68
C GLU A 148 10.14 9.00 -9.64
N HIS A 149 9.88 9.81 -10.67
CA HIS A 149 8.87 9.51 -11.69
C HIS A 149 9.20 8.23 -12.48
N ARG A 150 10.48 7.95 -12.74
CA ARG A 150 10.91 6.70 -13.41
C ARG A 150 10.58 5.48 -12.55
N VAL A 151 10.91 5.53 -11.26
CA VAL A 151 10.59 4.45 -10.31
C VAL A 151 9.07 4.29 -10.17
N MET A 152 8.33 5.41 -10.06
CA MET A 152 6.87 5.42 -10.00
C MET A 152 6.24 4.79 -11.25
N THR A 153 6.82 4.98 -12.43
CA THR A 153 6.28 4.44 -13.69
C THR A 153 6.25 2.90 -13.68
N GLU A 154 7.23 2.25 -13.05
CA GLU A 154 7.18 0.79 -12.88
C GLU A 154 6.05 0.34 -11.97
N TRP A 155 5.87 1.04 -10.84
CA TRP A 155 4.75 0.78 -9.94
C TRP A 155 3.41 0.99 -10.65
N ARG A 156 3.25 2.07 -11.43
CA ARG A 156 2.04 2.32 -12.24
C ARG A 156 1.77 1.18 -13.22
N ARG A 157 2.81 0.69 -13.91
CA ARG A 157 2.68 -0.46 -14.81
C ARG A 157 2.20 -1.70 -14.07
N HIS A 158 2.73 -1.95 -12.86
CA HIS A 158 2.28 -3.05 -12.04
C HIS A 158 0.80 -2.92 -11.64
N ILE A 159 0.36 -1.72 -11.25
CA ILE A 159 -1.02 -1.52 -10.77
C ILE A 159 -2.07 -1.32 -11.87
N ALA A 160 -1.65 -1.18 -13.13
CA ALA A 160 -2.53 -0.82 -14.25
C ALA A 160 -3.77 -1.71 -14.40
N GLY A 161 -3.64 -3.02 -14.16
CA GLY A 161 -4.77 -3.95 -14.22
C GLY A 161 -5.86 -3.65 -13.18
N TRP A 162 -5.47 -3.33 -11.95
CA TRP A 162 -6.42 -2.94 -10.90
C TRP A 162 -7.01 -1.56 -11.15
N GLN A 163 -6.24 -0.65 -11.73
CA GLN A 163 -6.72 0.68 -12.08
C GLN A 163 -7.82 0.61 -13.14
N ALA A 164 -7.66 -0.26 -14.16
CA ALA A 164 -8.71 -0.53 -15.13
C ALA A 164 -9.96 -1.16 -14.49
N LEU A 165 -9.81 -2.02 -13.48
CA LEU A 165 -10.97 -2.60 -12.77
C LEU A 165 -11.75 -1.55 -11.98
N GLU A 166 -11.07 -0.63 -11.28
CA GLU A 166 -11.74 0.46 -10.57
C GLU A 166 -12.58 1.34 -11.53
N GLU A 167 -12.06 1.62 -12.73
CA GLU A 167 -12.81 2.34 -13.77
C GLU A 167 -14.07 1.56 -14.22
N VAL A 168 -13.97 0.24 -14.36
CA VAL A 168 -15.11 -0.63 -14.69
C VAL A 168 -16.14 -0.64 -13.55
N GLU A 169 -15.71 -0.76 -12.30
CA GLU A 169 -16.60 -0.72 -11.13
C GLU A 169 -17.34 0.62 -11.03
N GLN A 170 -16.64 1.74 -11.25
CA GLN A 170 -17.26 3.06 -11.29
C GLN A 170 -18.26 3.18 -12.46
N ALA A 171 -17.94 2.62 -13.63
CA ALA A 171 -18.86 2.60 -14.77
C ALA A 171 -20.12 1.77 -14.47
N ALA A 172 -19.97 0.59 -13.86
CA ALA A 172 -21.08 -0.26 -13.43
C ALA A 172 -21.94 0.46 -12.37
N ALA A 173 -21.34 1.17 -11.42
CA ALA A 173 -22.05 1.96 -10.43
C ALA A 173 -22.88 3.09 -11.07
N ARG A 174 -22.30 3.81 -12.05
CA ARG A 174 -23.01 4.84 -12.83
C ARG A 174 -24.18 4.24 -13.62
N GLN A 175 -23.97 3.09 -14.25
CA GLN A 175 -25.02 2.39 -14.98
C GLN A 175 -26.17 1.97 -14.05
N ALA A 176 -25.85 1.40 -12.88
CA ALA A 176 -26.86 1.01 -11.89
C ALA A 176 -27.63 2.22 -11.34
N ALA A 177 -26.97 3.35 -11.12
CA ALA A 177 -27.61 4.59 -10.71
C ALA A 177 -28.55 5.14 -11.78
N ALA A 178 -28.10 5.19 -13.04
CA ALA A 178 -28.93 5.61 -14.17
C ALA A 178 -30.14 4.68 -14.36
N ALA A 179 -29.96 3.37 -14.18
CA ALA A 179 -31.06 2.41 -14.24
C ALA A 179 -32.12 2.66 -13.16
N ARG A 180 -31.71 2.94 -11.91
CA ARG A 180 -32.63 3.30 -10.82
C ARG A 180 -33.38 4.60 -11.09
N ALA A 181 -32.67 5.63 -11.57
CA ALA A 181 -33.27 6.91 -11.92
C ALA A 181 -34.31 6.76 -13.05
N LEU A 182 -34.03 5.90 -14.04
CA LEU A 182 -35.00 5.58 -15.09
C LEU A 182 -36.24 4.88 -14.53
N ASP A 183 -36.06 3.88 -13.67
CA ASP A 183 -37.18 3.16 -13.04
C ASP A 183 -38.03 4.10 -12.15
N GLU A 184 -37.42 5.07 -11.48
CA GLU A 184 -38.11 6.13 -10.74
C GLU A 184 -38.91 7.06 -11.66
N ALA A 185 -38.30 7.54 -12.74
CA ALA A 185 -38.96 8.41 -13.71
C ALA A 185 -40.16 7.72 -14.39
N VAL A 186 -40.03 6.43 -14.72
CA VAL A 186 -41.12 5.63 -15.28
C VAL A 186 -42.27 5.50 -14.28
N ARG A 187 -41.97 5.16 -13.01
CA ARG A 187 -43.02 5.10 -11.97
C ARG A 187 -43.76 6.44 -11.81
N ALA A 188 -43.03 7.55 -11.84
CA ALA A 188 -43.62 8.89 -11.78
C ALA A 188 -44.51 9.17 -13.01
N ALA A 189 -44.07 8.80 -14.21
CA ALA A 189 -44.83 8.97 -15.44
C ALA A 189 -46.12 8.12 -15.43
N VAL A 190 -46.06 6.87 -14.97
CA VAL A 190 -47.23 6.00 -14.81
C VAL A 190 -48.21 6.59 -13.79
N ALA A 191 -47.73 7.07 -12.65
CA ALA A 191 -48.56 7.75 -11.65
C ALA A 191 -49.23 9.02 -12.18
N ALA A 192 -48.60 9.69 -13.15
CA ALA A 192 -49.16 10.84 -13.86
C ALA A 192 -50.08 10.45 -15.04
N GLY A 193 -50.29 9.15 -15.29
CA GLY A 193 -51.19 8.64 -16.33
C GLY A 193 -50.58 8.48 -17.72
N ALA A 194 -49.25 8.50 -17.85
CA ALA A 194 -48.59 8.27 -19.14
C ALA A 194 -48.85 6.84 -19.65
N SER A 195 -49.10 6.71 -20.96
CA SER A 195 -49.32 5.41 -21.58
C SER A 195 -48.00 4.63 -21.76
N GLU A 196 -48.07 3.30 -21.78
CA GLU A 196 -46.89 2.46 -22.08
C GLU A 196 -46.24 2.82 -23.43
N ALA A 197 -47.03 3.24 -24.41
CA ALA A 197 -46.54 3.66 -25.72
C ALA A 197 -45.74 4.97 -25.64
N ASP A 198 -46.14 5.92 -24.79
CA ASP A 198 -45.41 7.17 -24.56
C ASP A 198 -44.09 6.91 -23.83
N ILE A 199 -44.12 6.07 -22.81
CA ILE A 199 -42.94 5.67 -22.04
C ILE A 199 -41.95 4.92 -22.93
N GLY A 200 -42.42 3.99 -23.76
CA GLY A 200 -41.60 3.28 -24.74
C GLY A 200 -40.95 4.21 -25.76
N ARG A 201 -41.69 5.21 -26.28
CA ARG A 201 -41.13 6.25 -27.15
C ARG A 201 -40.07 7.09 -26.46
N ALA A 202 -40.31 7.53 -25.23
CA ALA A 202 -39.40 8.40 -24.49
C ALA A 202 -38.09 7.70 -24.09
N THR A 203 -38.13 6.40 -23.83
CA THR A 203 -36.97 5.61 -23.38
C THR A 203 -36.23 4.90 -24.50
N GLY A 204 -36.82 4.82 -25.70
CA GLY A 204 -36.28 4.06 -26.83
C GLY A 204 -36.33 2.55 -26.65
N VAL A 205 -36.97 2.05 -25.60
CA VAL A 205 -37.13 0.61 -25.31
C VAL A 205 -38.42 0.11 -25.95
N THR A 206 -38.33 -0.91 -26.80
CA THR A 206 -39.51 -1.55 -27.41
C THR A 206 -40.10 -2.62 -26.48
N GLY A 207 -41.41 -2.83 -26.59
CA GLY A 207 -42.30 -3.33 -25.53
C GLY A 207 -41.86 -4.57 -24.74
N ARG A 208 -41.26 -5.60 -25.35
CA ARG A 208 -40.97 -6.86 -24.63
C ARG A 208 -39.97 -6.68 -23.48
N SER A 209 -38.93 -5.87 -23.69
CA SER A 209 -37.91 -5.53 -22.69
C SER A 209 -38.40 -4.53 -21.63
N ALA A 210 -39.43 -3.73 -21.93
CA ALA A 210 -40.04 -2.79 -20.98
C ALA A 210 -40.98 -3.51 -20.01
N THR A 211 -41.82 -4.42 -20.53
CA THR A 211 -42.76 -5.22 -19.74
C THR A 211 -42.02 -6.15 -18.77
N GLU A 212 -40.97 -6.85 -19.20
CA GLU A 212 -40.18 -7.71 -18.29
C GLU A 212 -39.50 -6.93 -17.16
N ARG A 213 -39.10 -5.69 -17.42
CA ARG A 213 -38.35 -4.86 -16.46
C ARG A 213 -39.25 -4.15 -15.44
N TRP A 214 -40.44 -3.73 -15.83
CA TRP A 214 -41.32 -2.90 -14.98
C TRP A 214 -42.61 -3.59 -14.54
N SER A 215 -43.04 -4.66 -15.19
CA SER A 215 -44.22 -5.44 -14.75
C SER A 215 -43.91 -6.41 -13.59
N ALA A 216 -42.64 -6.74 -13.33
CA ALA A 216 -42.24 -7.67 -12.27
C ALA A 216 -42.18 -7.05 -10.86
N ARG A 217 -42.52 -5.77 -10.69
CA ARG A 217 -42.44 -5.04 -9.40
C ARG A 217 -43.70 -4.24 -9.04
N GLY A 218 -44.81 -4.51 -9.73
CA GLY A 218 -46.14 -3.98 -9.40
C GLY A 218 -46.78 -4.72 -8.24
#